data_AF-W7E9N6-F1
#
_entry.id   AF-W7E9N6-F1
#
_cell.length_a   1.000
_cell.length_b   1.000
_cell.length_c   1.000
_cell.angle_alpha   90.00
_cell.angle_beta   90.00
_cell.angle_gamma   90.00
#
_symmetry.space_group_name_H-M   'P 1'
#
loop_
_entity.id
_entity.type
_entity.pdbx_description
1 polymer ?
#
loop_
_entity_poly.entity_id
_entity_poly.type
_entity_poly.pdbx_seq_one_letter_code
_entity_poly.pdbx_strand_id
1 'polypeptide(L)'
;MQFSAVLLALAASASAAVLPRDGMGQWHVTMQVGPAPKYVYLHAEFTSDEYPGDNKLRSTCVEAPEAELPVVHGCDRAAFDFKWDGKLLNVQQTLPSGATLFGSAPYDGSTKFDSVIPVEKAVL
;
A
#
# COMPACT_ATOMS: atom_id res chain seq x y z
N MET A 1 61.04 3.34 4.73
CA MET A 1 60.07 4.01 3.84
C MET A 1 58.73 3.29 3.97
N GLN A 2 57.67 4.08 4.12
CA GLN A 2 56.28 3.69 4.32
C GLN A 2 55.71 2.87 3.16
N PHE A 3 54.83 1.92 3.46
CA PHE A 3 53.68 1.62 2.61
C PHE A 3 52.45 1.35 3.49
N SER A 4 51.66 2.41 3.70
CA SER A 4 50.30 2.32 4.20
C SER A 4 49.40 1.84 3.05
N ALA A 5 48.78 0.68 3.20
CA ALA A 5 47.67 0.25 2.35
C ALA A 5 46.39 0.31 3.17
N VAL A 6 45.73 1.46 3.11
CA VAL A 6 44.35 1.63 3.58
C VAL A 6 43.45 1.02 2.52
N LEU A 7 42.87 -0.14 2.79
CA LEU A 7 41.76 -0.68 1.98
C LEU A 7 40.46 -0.36 2.69
N LEU A 8 39.79 0.68 2.18
CA LEU A 8 38.39 1.01 2.44
C LEU A 8 37.51 -0.06 1.78
N ALA A 9 37.06 -1.04 2.55
CA ALA A 9 35.95 -1.89 2.14
C ALA A 9 34.64 -1.20 2.54
N LEU A 10 34.02 -0.47 1.59
CA LEU A 10 32.65 0.03 1.73
C LEU A 10 31.70 -1.17 1.67
N ALA A 11 31.33 -1.71 2.83
CA ALA A 11 30.22 -2.65 2.91
C ALA A 11 28.94 -1.87 2.57
N ALA A 12 28.44 -2.06 1.35
CA ALA A 12 27.10 -1.65 0.97
C ALA A 12 26.13 -2.38 1.90
N SER A 13 25.68 -1.67 2.93
CA SER A 13 24.57 -2.09 3.76
C SER A 13 23.36 -2.01 2.84
N ALA A 14 23.02 -3.13 2.20
CA ALA A 14 21.69 -3.33 1.68
C ALA A 14 20.77 -3.33 2.91
N SER A 15 20.39 -2.15 3.36
CA SER A 15 19.24 -1.98 4.22
C SER A 15 18.06 -2.45 3.39
N ALA A 16 17.74 -3.74 3.48
CA ALA A 16 16.35 -4.10 3.56
C ALA A 16 15.84 -3.24 4.72
N ALA A 17 15.16 -2.15 4.37
CA ALA A 17 14.34 -1.44 5.33
C ALA A 17 13.32 -2.47 5.78
N VAL A 18 13.68 -3.23 6.83
CA VAL A 18 12.71 -3.82 7.73
C VAL A 18 12.03 -2.59 8.30
N LEU A 19 11.01 -2.12 7.59
CA LEU A 19 10.10 -1.11 8.08
C LEU A 19 9.76 -1.59 9.50
N PRO A 20 9.92 -0.73 10.53
CA PRO A 20 9.43 -1.08 11.85
C PRO A 20 7.99 -1.52 11.63
N ARG A 21 7.68 -2.78 11.99
CA ARG A 21 6.29 -3.20 12.08
C ARG A 21 5.73 -2.36 13.21
N ASP A 22 5.22 -1.20 12.87
CA ASP A 22 4.31 -0.50 13.76
C ASP A 22 3.19 -1.51 13.98
N GLY A 23 2.98 -1.93 15.23
CA GLY A 23 2.16 -3.10 15.58
C GLY A 23 0.69 -3.00 15.14
N MET A 24 0.33 -1.88 14.52
CA MET A 24 -0.96 -1.60 13.91
C MET A 24 -1.21 -2.37 12.62
N GLY A 25 -0.18 -2.88 11.93
CA GLY A 25 -0.33 -3.72 10.74
C GLY A 25 0.10 -3.06 9.43
N GLN A 26 -0.26 -3.71 8.33
CA GLN A 26 0.11 -3.31 6.96
C GLN A 26 -0.89 -3.87 5.95
N TRP A 27 -0.99 -3.21 4.79
CA TRP A 27 -1.70 -3.72 3.62
C TRP A 27 -0.72 -4.25 2.59
N HIS A 28 -1.00 -5.43 2.05
CA HIS A 28 -0.45 -5.85 0.77
C HIS A 28 -1.43 -5.44 -0.32
N VAL A 29 -1.03 -4.52 -1.21
CA VAL A 29 -1.89 -3.96 -2.24
C VAL A 29 -1.39 -4.36 -3.62
N THR A 30 -2.30 -4.84 -4.45
CA THR A 30 -2.10 -5.05 -5.88
C THR A 30 -3.08 -4.20 -6.65
N MET A 31 -2.59 -3.38 -7.57
CA MET A 31 -3.38 -2.47 -8.37
C MET A 31 -3.08 -2.68 -9.85
N GLN A 32 -4.13 -2.82 -10.67
CA GLN A 32 -4.02 -2.93 -12.12
C GLN A 32 -4.68 -1.71 -12.76
N VAL A 33 -3.93 -1.02 -13.62
CA VAL A 33 -4.41 0.14 -14.36
C VAL A 33 -4.59 -0.26 -15.82
N GLY A 34 -5.83 -0.29 -16.27
CA GLY A 34 -6.21 -0.61 -17.64
C GLY A 34 -5.95 0.54 -18.63
N PRO A 35 -6.05 0.27 -19.95
CA PRO A 35 -6.08 1.31 -20.96
C PRO A 35 -7.34 2.20 -20.81
N ALA A 36 -7.40 3.33 -21.53
CA ALA A 36 -8.51 4.29 -21.49
C ALA A 36 -9.90 3.56 -21.48
N PRO A 37 -10.81 3.90 -20.53
CA PRO A 37 -10.85 5.05 -19.62
C PRO A 37 -10.08 4.87 -18.29
N LYS A 38 -8.98 4.10 -18.28
CA LYS A 38 -8.09 3.87 -17.13
C LYS A 38 -8.78 3.23 -15.93
N TYR A 39 -9.50 2.13 -16.15
CA TYR A 39 -10.02 1.34 -15.04
C TYR A 39 -8.89 0.93 -14.09
N VAL A 40 -9.07 1.26 -12.81
CA VAL A 40 -8.19 0.88 -11.72
C VAL A 40 -8.87 -0.25 -10.97
N TYR A 41 -8.25 -1.41 -10.93
CA TYR A 41 -8.66 -2.54 -10.12
C TYR A 41 -7.69 -2.68 -8.97
N LEU A 42 -8.14 -2.48 -7.74
CA LEU A 42 -7.32 -2.54 -6.55
C LEU A 42 -7.76 -3.71 -5.66
N HIS A 43 -6.81 -4.52 -5.24
CA HIS A 43 -7.00 -5.56 -4.24
C HIS A 43 -6.05 -5.33 -3.07
N ALA A 44 -6.60 -5.28 -1.86
CA ALA A 44 -5.86 -5.05 -0.63
C ALA A 44 -6.08 -6.20 0.36
N GLU A 45 -5.00 -6.73 0.92
CA GLU A 45 -5.02 -7.63 2.07
C GLU A 45 -4.40 -6.94 3.28
N PHE A 46 -5.21 -6.65 4.29
CA PHE A 46 -4.72 -6.13 5.57
C PHE A 46 -4.29 -7.27 6.50
N THR A 47 -3.11 -7.11 7.09
CA THR A 47 -2.54 -8.01 8.10
C THR A 47 -2.07 -7.23 9.32
N SER A 48 -2.43 -7.69 10.50
CA SER A 48 -1.85 -7.25 11.78
C SER A 48 -1.77 -8.44 12.74
N ASP A 49 -1.17 -8.23 13.91
CA ASP A 49 -1.10 -9.27 14.96
C ASP A 49 -2.49 -9.69 15.47
N GLU A 50 -3.49 -8.82 15.37
CA GLU A 50 -4.90 -9.10 15.70
C GLU A 50 -5.62 -9.93 14.63
N TYR A 51 -5.12 -9.90 13.39
CA TYR A 51 -5.70 -10.62 12.24
C TYR A 51 -4.67 -11.59 11.63
N PRO A 52 -4.20 -12.62 12.38
CA PRO A 52 -3.20 -13.55 11.90
C PRO A 52 -3.77 -14.60 10.95
N GLY A 53 -2.90 -15.16 10.10
CA GLY A 53 -3.21 -16.31 9.25
C GLY A 53 -4.28 -16.01 8.19
N ASP A 54 -5.38 -16.77 8.22
CA ASP A 54 -6.48 -16.67 7.26
C ASP A 54 -7.51 -15.58 7.60
N ASN A 55 -7.38 -14.92 8.76
CA ASN A 55 -8.30 -13.87 9.21
C ASN A 55 -8.00 -12.49 8.64
N LYS A 56 -7.23 -12.42 7.55
CA LYS A 56 -6.90 -11.16 6.88
C LYS A 56 -8.14 -10.46 6.38
N LEU A 57 -8.13 -9.13 6.44
CA LEU A 57 -9.22 -8.34 5.88
C LEU A 57 -8.90 -8.05 4.41
N ARG A 58 -9.62 -8.73 3.52
CA ARG A 58 -9.50 -8.57 2.06
C ARG A 58 -10.53 -7.59 1.55
N SER A 59 -10.11 -6.68 0.68
CA SER A 59 -10.98 -5.73 0.01
C SER A 59 -10.61 -5.63 -1.45
N THR A 60 -11.61 -5.44 -2.30
CA THR A 60 -11.45 -5.23 -3.74
C THR A 60 -12.24 -4.00 -4.16
N CYS A 61 -11.59 -3.10 -4.88
CA CYS A 61 -12.18 -1.85 -5.34
C CYS A 61 -11.97 -1.67 -6.85
N VAL A 62 -12.88 -0.92 -7.47
CA VAL A 62 -12.80 -0.52 -8.86
C VAL A 62 -13.02 0.99 -8.96
N GLU A 63 -12.15 1.68 -9.69
CA GLU A 63 -12.29 3.09 -10.05
C GLU A 63 -12.19 3.28 -11.57
N ALA A 64 -13.02 4.16 -12.14
CA ALA A 64 -12.98 4.55 -13.55
C ALA A 64 -12.85 6.08 -13.66
N PRO A 65 -11.65 6.64 -13.41
CA PRO A 65 -11.45 8.06 -13.21
C PRO A 65 -11.70 8.90 -14.47
N GLU A 66 -11.57 8.32 -15.66
CA GLU A 66 -11.75 9.01 -16.94
C GLU A 66 -13.05 8.61 -17.66
N ALA A 67 -14.01 7.97 -16.97
CA ALA A 67 -15.31 7.67 -17.56
C ALA A 67 -16.11 8.95 -17.84
N GLU A 68 -16.81 9.01 -18.99
CA GLU A 68 -17.64 10.16 -19.41
C GLU A 68 -18.86 10.46 -18.52
N LEU A 69 -19.01 9.71 -17.41
CA LEU A 69 -19.97 9.79 -16.30
C LEU A 69 -20.92 8.57 -16.22
N PRO A 70 -21.28 8.15 -14.99
CA PRO A 70 -20.66 8.55 -13.73
C PRO A 70 -19.27 7.94 -13.56
N VAL A 71 -18.35 8.67 -12.90
CA VAL A 71 -17.09 8.09 -12.40
C VAL A 71 -17.47 6.94 -11.48
N VAL A 72 -17.08 5.73 -11.87
CA VAL A 72 -17.34 4.54 -11.05
C VAL A 72 -16.26 4.53 -9.97
N HIS A 73 -16.66 4.56 -8.70
CA HIS A 73 -15.78 4.25 -7.57
C HIS A 73 -16.57 3.37 -6.61
N GLY A 74 -16.04 2.19 -6.31
CA GLY A 74 -16.73 1.27 -5.42
C GLY A 74 -15.82 0.17 -4.91
N CYS A 75 -15.99 -0.14 -3.63
CA CYS A 75 -15.33 -1.25 -2.94
C CYS A 75 -16.36 -2.30 -2.52
N ASP A 76 -15.96 -3.57 -2.51
CA ASP A 76 -16.78 -4.68 -2.02
C ASP A 76 -17.13 -4.58 -0.53
N ARG A 77 -16.31 -3.86 0.25
CA ARG A 77 -16.50 -3.62 1.68
C ARG A 77 -16.55 -2.13 1.98
N ALA A 78 -17.63 -1.70 2.65
CA ALA A 78 -17.79 -0.33 3.12
C ALA A 78 -16.72 0.13 4.14
N ALA A 79 -16.05 -0.83 4.78
CA ALA A 79 -15.01 -0.58 5.77
C ALA A 79 -13.64 -0.28 5.14
N PHE A 80 -13.48 -0.35 3.82
CA PHE A 80 -12.23 -0.06 3.13
C PHE A 80 -12.49 0.90 1.98
N ASP A 81 -11.55 1.83 1.79
CA ASP A 81 -11.60 2.78 0.68
C ASP A 81 -10.18 3.17 0.24
N PHE A 82 -10.05 3.68 -0.98
CA PHE A 82 -8.78 4.17 -1.50
C PHE A 82 -8.96 5.48 -2.28
N LYS A 83 -7.86 6.24 -2.37
CA LYS A 83 -7.76 7.43 -3.23
C LYS A 83 -6.43 7.42 -3.96
N TRP A 84 -6.47 7.69 -5.25
CA TRP A 84 -5.28 7.74 -6.09
C TRP A 84 -5.28 8.99 -6.97
N ASP A 85 -4.17 9.70 -7.00
CA ASP A 85 -4.00 10.95 -7.78
C ASP A 85 -3.08 10.79 -9.01
N GLY A 86 -2.74 9.55 -9.37
CA GLY A 86 -1.77 9.25 -10.41
C GLY A 86 -0.31 9.19 -9.92
N LYS A 87 -0.03 9.53 -8.66
CA LYS A 87 1.33 9.52 -8.07
C LYS A 87 1.41 8.90 -6.69
N LEU A 88 0.35 9.01 -5.90
CA LEU A 88 0.26 8.49 -4.55
C LEU A 88 -1.03 7.69 -4.41
N LEU A 89 -0.91 6.47 -3.92
CA LEU A 89 -2.04 5.67 -3.49
C LEU A 89 -2.21 5.84 -1.98
N ASN A 90 -3.40 6.27 -1.57
CA ASN A 90 -3.80 6.34 -0.17
C ASN A 90 -4.86 5.27 0.08
N VAL A 91 -4.71 4.51 1.16
CA VAL A 91 -5.68 3.52 1.61
C VAL A 91 -6.18 3.87 2.99
N GLN A 92 -7.45 3.58 3.23
CA GLN A 92 -8.05 3.70 4.55
C GLN A 92 -8.87 2.46 4.88
N GLN A 93 -8.91 2.09 6.15
CA GLN A 93 -9.70 0.96 6.62
C GLN A 93 -10.24 1.19 8.02
N THR A 94 -11.55 1.07 8.20
CA THR A 94 -12.20 1.05 9.50
C THR A 94 -12.24 -0.38 10.03
N LEU A 95 -11.62 -0.60 11.19
CA LEU A 95 -11.63 -1.88 11.88
C LEU A 95 -12.93 -2.08 12.65
N PRO A 96 -13.30 -3.33 12.97
CA PRO A 96 -14.42 -3.64 13.87
C PRO A 96 -14.32 -2.97 15.26
N SER A 97 -13.11 -2.63 15.70
CA SER A 97 -12.88 -1.88 16.94
C SER A 97 -13.36 -0.42 16.89
N GLY A 98 -13.72 0.08 15.70
CA GLY A 98 -14.08 1.48 15.45
C GLY A 98 -12.89 2.33 14.97
N ALA A 99 -11.66 1.86 15.15
CA ALA A 99 -10.47 2.58 14.69
C ALA A 99 -10.42 2.64 13.16
N THR A 100 -10.12 3.81 12.60
CA THR A 100 -9.82 4.00 11.18
C THR A 100 -8.32 4.15 10.99
N LEU A 101 -7.75 3.26 10.19
CA LEU A 101 -6.34 3.20 9.84
C LEU A 101 -6.11 3.87 8.48
N PHE A 102 -4.92 4.44 8.31
CA PHE A 102 -4.49 5.09 7.09
C PHE A 102 -3.06 4.68 6.73
N GLY A 103 -2.79 4.59 5.44
CA GLY A 103 -1.44 4.38 4.90
C GLY A 103 -1.33 4.86 3.46
N SER A 104 -0.10 5.07 3.02
CA SER A 104 0.19 5.67 1.71
C SER A 104 1.35 4.96 1.03
N ALA A 105 1.32 4.84 -0.30
CA ALA A 105 2.46 4.36 -1.07
C ALA A 105 2.64 5.13 -2.38
N PRO A 106 3.89 5.46 -2.76
CA PRO A 106 4.16 6.10 -4.03
C PRO A 106 3.86 5.13 -5.17
N TYR A 107 3.13 5.60 -6.18
CA TYR A 107 2.86 4.87 -7.40
C TYR A 107 4.04 5.03 -8.37
N ASP A 108 4.49 3.92 -8.93
CA ASP A 108 5.68 3.84 -9.78
C ASP A 108 5.39 4.06 -11.27
N GLY A 109 4.12 4.30 -11.65
CA GLY A 109 3.71 4.47 -13.04
C GLY A 109 3.41 3.16 -13.77
N SER A 110 3.53 2.01 -13.11
CA SER A 110 3.36 0.69 -13.73
C SER A 110 1.89 0.32 -13.94
N THR A 111 1.59 -0.41 -15.02
CA THR A 111 0.23 -0.94 -15.25
C THR A 111 -0.17 -2.01 -14.23
N LYS A 112 0.79 -2.54 -13.48
CA LYS A 112 0.63 -3.50 -12.38
C LYS A 112 1.49 -3.06 -11.21
N PHE A 113 0.88 -2.36 -10.28
CA PHE A 113 1.51 -1.91 -9.06
C PHE A 113 1.30 -2.94 -7.95
N ASP A 114 2.37 -3.31 -7.27
CA ASP A 114 2.38 -4.25 -6.14
C ASP A 114 3.22 -3.61 -5.03
N SER A 115 2.65 -3.44 -3.84
CA SER A 115 3.31 -2.77 -2.75
C SER A 115 2.80 -3.18 -1.38
N VAL A 116 3.68 -3.07 -0.38
CA VAL A 116 3.32 -3.18 1.03
C VAL A 116 3.22 -1.78 1.61
N ILE A 117 2.03 -1.43 2.09
CA ILE A 117 1.71 -0.15 2.68
C ILE A 117 1.64 -0.33 4.20
N PRO A 118 2.57 0.24 4.99
CA PRO A 118 2.47 0.21 6.44
C PRO A 118 1.31 1.09 6.93
N VAL A 119 0.76 0.79 8.10
CA VAL A 119 -0.11 1.74 8.79
C VAL A 119 0.73 2.92 9.27
N GLU A 120 0.37 4.12 8.82
CA GLU A 120 1.05 5.37 9.18
C GLU A 120 0.30 6.13 10.28
N LYS A 121 -1.02 5.93 10.36
CA LYS A 121 -1.89 6.63 11.30
C LYS A 121 -3.13 5.80 11.65
N ALA A 122 -3.57 5.91 12.90
CA ALA A 122 -4.86 5.40 13.38
C ALA A 122 -5.66 6.54 14.05
N VAL A 123 -6.98 6.54 13.86
CA VAL A 123 -7.93 7.47 14.50
C VAL A 123 -9.08 6.66 15.11
N LEU A 124 -9.48 7.00 16.33
CA LEU A 124 -10.62 6.38 17.04
C LEU A 124 -11.87 7.27 16.94
#